data_AF-A0A842WWX1-F1
#
_entry.id   AF-A0A842WWX1-F1
#
_cell.length_a   1.000
_cell.length_b   1.000
_cell.length_c   1.000
_cell.angle_alpha   90.00
_cell.angle_beta   90.00
_cell.angle_gamma   90.00
#
_symmetry.space_group_name_H-M   'P 1'
#
loop_
_entity.id
_entity.type
_entity.pdbx_description
1 polymer ?
#
loop_
_entity_poly.entity_id
_entity_poly.type
_entity_poly.pdbx_seq_one_letter_code
_entity_poly.pdbx_strand_id
1 'polypeptide(L)'
;MKMKEFCNQIESSKDMSGVGMELGENDKLKSVIVKSEFTGLDVKLPVEAIEKSDWSTISDIIAGKREPAVLQHMSRVVGYFSKIENWNSSKIGELHDRQKGDYQLKD
;
A
#
# COMPACT_ATOMS: atom_id res chain seq x y z
N MET A 1 -15.37 -10.94 -9.60
CA MET A 1 -15.49 -11.21 -11.06
C MET A 1 -14.63 -12.40 -11.50
N LYS A 2 -14.68 -12.83 -12.77
CA LYS A 2 -13.74 -13.85 -13.29
C LYS A 2 -12.39 -13.23 -13.66
N MET A 3 -11.29 -13.95 -13.43
CA MET A 3 -9.92 -13.47 -13.71
C MET A 3 -9.71 -12.98 -15.16
N LYS A 4 -10.32 -13.66 -16.13
CA LYS A 4 -10.20 -13.27 -17.55
C LYS A 4 -10.82 -11.89 -17.83
N GLU A 5 -11.92 -11.58 -17.17
CA GLU A 5 -12.60 -10.28 -17.28
C GLU A 5 -11.76 -9.17 -16.63
N PHE A 6 -11.15 -9.48 -15.49
CA PHE A 6 -10.23 -8.59 -14.79
C PHE A 6 -9.02 -8.19 -15.65
N CYS A 7 -8.33 -9.16 -16.27
CA CYS A 7 -7.19 -8.86 -17.14
C CYS A 7 -7.59 -7.96 -18.32
N ASN A 8 -8.71 -8.24 -18.97
CA ASN A 8 -9.21 -7.42 -20.08
C ASN A 8 -9.48 -5.97 -19.64
N GLN A 9 -10.01 -5.78 -18.43
CA GLN A 9 -10.29 -4.47 -17.87
C GLN A 9 -9.00 -3.69 -17.54
N ILE A 10 -7.97 -4.36 -17.02
CA ILE A 10 -6.64 -3.75 -16.80
C ILE A 10 -6.04 -3.30 -18.14
N GLU A 11 -6.03 -4.18 -19.15
CA GLU A 11 -5.46 -3.86 -20.46
C GLU A 11 -6.19 -2.72 -21.16
N SER A 12 -7.50 -2.57 -20.90
CA SER A 12 -8.33 -1.48 -21.45
C SER A 12 -8.19 -0.16 -20.68
N SER A 13 -7.59 -0.18 -19.48
CA SER A 13 -7.47 0.98 -18.62
C SER A 13 -6.21 1.80 -18.96
N LYS A 14 -6.29 3.12 -18.78
CA LYS A 14 -5.13 4.02 -18.92
C LYS A 14 -4.41 4.29 -17.60
N ASP A 15 -5.09 4.04 -16.47
CA ASP A 15 -4.65 4.42 -15.13
C ASP A 15 -3.77 3.34 -14.46
N MET A 16 -3.66 2.15 -15.07
CA MET A 16 -2.93 1.02 -14.51
C MET A 16 -2.43 0.05 -15.59
N SER A 17 -1.39 -0.70 -15.27
CA SER A 17 -0.78 -1.70 -16.16
C SER A 17 -0.50 -3.01 -15.43
N GLY A 18 -0.66 -4.13 -16.15
CA GLY A 18 -0.34 -5.45 -15.61
C GLY A 18 1.18 -5.67 -15.58
N VAL A 19 1.74 -5.98 -14.41
CA VAL A 19 3.18 -6.18 -14.24
C VAL A 19 3.53 -7.66 -14.21
N GLY A 20 2.72 -8.46 -13.53
CA GLY A 20 3.03 -9.87 -13.36
C GLY A 20 2.02 -10.64 -12.52
N MET A 21 2.36 -11.89 -12.23
CA MET A 21 1.53 -12.83 -11.50
C MET A 21 2.40 -13.65 -10.57
N GLU A 22 1.87 -13.98 -9.39
CA GLU A 22 2.52 -14.86 -8.42
C GLU A 22 1.76 -16.18 -8.33
N LEU A 23 2.50 -17.28 -8.50
CA LEU A 23 2.00 -18.63 -8.30
C LEU A 23 2.25 -19.07 -6.85
N GLY A 24 1.25 -19.72 -6.26
CA GLY A 24 1.35 -20.38 -4.95
C GLY A 24 1.67 -21.87 -5.08
N GLU A 25 1.53 -22.61 -3.99
CA GLU A 25 1.74 -24.06 -3.97
C GLU A 25 0.80 -24.77 -4.97
N ASN A 26 1.36 -25.74 -5.72
CA ASN A 26 0.71 -26.48 -6.81
C ASN A 26 0.43 -25.66 -8.08
N ASP A 27 1.26 -24.66 -8.40
CA ASP A 27 1.14 -23.81 -9.61
C ASP A 27 -0.22 -23.07 -9.73
N LYS A 28 -0.92 -22.90 -8.61
CA LYS A 28 -2.16 -22.14 -8.58
C LYS A 28 -1.87 -20.65 -8.49
N LEU A 29 -2.53 -19.85 -9.32
CA LEU A 29 -2.44 -18.39 -9.26
C LEU A 29 -2.87 -17.90 -7.87
N LYS A 30 -1.97 -17.20 -7.18
CA LYS A 30 -2.19 -16.68 -5.83
C LYS A 30 -2.49 -15.19 -5.84
N SER A 31 -1.75 -14.43 -6.64
CA SER A 31 -1.97 -12.98 -6.76
C SER A 31 -1.56 -12.44 -8.13
N VAL A 32 -2.12 -11.29 -8.48
CA VAL A 32 -1.78 -10.50 -9.68
C VAL A 32 -1.13 -9.20 -9.21
N ILE A 33 -0.06 -8.78 -9.88
CA ILE A 33 0.65 -7.54 -9.61
C ILE A 33 0.25 -6.53 -10.68
N VAL A 34 -0.29 -5.40 -10.23
CA VAL A 34 -0.78 -4.32 -11.09
C VAL A 34 -0.07 -3.04 -10.66
N LYS A 35 0.51 -2.33 -11.62
CA LYS A 35 1.10 -1.03 -11.39
C LYS A 35 0.03 0.03 -11.47
N SER A 36 -0.04 0.88 -10.46
CA SER A 36 -0.82 2.12 -10.49
C SER A 36 -0.01 3.18 -11.20
N GLU A 37 -0.48 3.69 -12.35
CA GLU A 37 0.19 4.81 -13.03
C GLU A 37 -0.03 6.13 -12.28
N PHE A 38 -1.07 6.20 -11.44
CA PHE A 38 -1.33 7.36 -10.58
C PHE A 38 -0.30 7.51 -9.46
N THR A 39 0.00 6.42 -8.73
CA THR A 39 0.93 6.46 -7.59
C THR A 39 2.35 6.02 -7.95
N GLY A 40 2.54 5.32 -9.07
CA GLY A 40 3.77 4.64 -9.42
C GLY A 40 4.05 3.37 -8.61
N LEU A 41 3.11 2.92 -7.77
CA LEU A 41 3.27 1.76 -6.90
C LEU A 41 2.79 0.47 -7.55
N ASP A 42 3.50 -0.62 -7.26
CA ASP A 42 3.07 -1.98 -7.59
C ASP A 42 2.12 -2.50 -6.50
N VAL A 43 0.88 -2.76 -6.90
CA VAL A 43 -0.19 -3.26 -6.03
C VAL A 43 -0.35 -4.75 -6.25
N LYS A 44 -0.16 -5.52 -5.18
CA LYS A 44 -0.36 -6.97 -5.15
C LYS A 44 -1.81 -7.30 -4.79
N LEU A 45 -2.54 -7.91 -5.71
CA LEU A 45 -3.96 -8.24 -5.58
C LEU A 45 -4.14 -9.75 -5.46
N PRO A 46 -4.61 -10.27 -4.30
CA PRO A 46 -4.96 -11.68 -4.16
C PRO A 46 -6.10 -12.06 -5.11
N VAL A 47 -6.05 -13.28 -5.67
CA VAL A 47 -7.12 -13.78 -6.56
C VAL A 47 -8.48 -13.75 -5.86
N GLU A 48 -8.51 -14.12 -4.58
CA GLU A 48 -9.75 -14.09 -3.78
C GLU A 48 -10.38 -12.69 -3.70
N ALA A 49 -9.56 -11.63 -3.66
CA ALA A 49 -10.06 -10.26 -3.61
C ALA A 49 -10.67 -9.85 -4.96
N ILE A 50 -10.06 -10.28 -6.07
CA ILE A 50 -10.56 -10.08 -7.44
C ILE A 50 -11.88 -10.81 -7.67
N GLU A 51 -12.01 -12.02 -7.11
CA GLU A 51 -13.23 -12.81 -7.22
C GLU A 51 -14.39 -12.21 -6.42
N LYS A 52 -14.11 -11.77 -5.19
CA LYS A 52 -15.11 -11.24 -4.24
C LYS A 52 -15.52 -9.79 -4.47
N SER A 53 -14.72 -9.01 -5.19
CA SER A 53 -14.94 -7.57 -5.37
C SER A 53 -15.32 -7.21 -6.81
N ASP A 54 -16.00 -6.07 -6.95
CA ASP A 54 -16.35 -5.49 -8.24
C ASP A 54 -15.21 -4.66 -8.84
N TRP A 55 -15.22 -4.52 -10.17
CA TRP A 55 -14.20 -3.74 -10.90
C TRP A 55 -14.10 -2.31 -10.41
N SER A 56 -15.24 -1.62 -10.22
CA SER A 56 -15.27 -0.23 -9.80
C SER A 56 -14.47 -0.03 -8.52
N THR A 57 -14.69 -0.88 -7.52
CA THR A 57 -14.00 -0.82 -6.23
C THR A 57 -12.49 -1.00 -6.40
N ILE A 58 -12.06 -1.99 -7.17
CA ILE A 58 -10.62 -2.27 -7.37
C ILE A 58 -9.98 -1.12 -8.16
N SER A 59 -10.64 -0.67 -9.23
CA SER A 59 -10.18 0.45 -10.06
C SER A 59 -10.02 1.73 -9.25
N ASP A 60 -11.01 2.08 -8.42
CA ASP A 60 -10.98 3.29 -7.62
C ASP A 60 -9.90 3.25 -6.55
N ILE A 61 -9.60 2.07 -6.00
CA ILE A 61 -8.48 1.87 -5.06
C ILE A 61 -7.13 2.06 -5.77
N ILE A 62 -6.91 1.40 -6.91
CA ILE A 62 -5.62 1.44 -7.62
C ILE A 62 -5.37 2.82 -8.24
N ALA A 63 -6.42 3.46 -8.78
CA ALA A 63 -6.34 4.78 -9.38
C ALA A 63 -6.34 5.92 -8.33
N GLY A 64 -6.41 5.60 -7.02
CA GLY A 64 -6.39 6.61 -5.96
C GLY A 64 -7.62 7.52 -5.90
N LYS A 65 -8.76 7.09 -6.46
CA LYS A 65 -10.03 7.84 -6.50
C LYS A 65 -10.83 7.68 -5.20
N ARG A 66 -10.40 6.80 -4.30
CA ARG A 66 -11.00 6.58 -2.98
C ARG A 66 -10.45 7.58 -1.96
N GLU A 67 -11.32 8.09 -1.09
CA GLU A 67 -10.90 8.79 0.13
C GLU A 67 -9.87 7.96 0.90
N PRO A 68 -8.67 8.51 1.20
CA PRO A 68 -7.62 7.75 1.85
C PRO A 68 -8.11 7.20 3.19
N ALA A 69 -7.99 5.89 3.39
CA ALA A 69 -8.05 5.34 4.73
C ALA A 69 -6.83 5.89 5.48
N VAL A 70 -7.04 6.84 6.39
CA VAL A 70 -5.98 7.53 7.11
C VAL A 70 -5.17 6.50 7.90
N LEU A 71 -4.00 6.15 7.36
CA LEU A 71 -3.01 5.31 8.03
C LEU A 71 -2.42 6.14 9.17
N GLN A 72 -2.65 5.70 10.41
CA GLN A 72 -2.13 6.38 11.60
C GLN A 72 -0.76 5.81 11.94
N HIS A 73 0.24 6.68 12.03
CA HIS A 73 1.61 6.30 12.35
C HIS A 73 1.77 6.38 13.86
N MET A 74 2.16 5.27 14.48
CA MET A 74 2.40 5.23 15.93
C MET A 74 3.85 4.85 16.21
N SER A 75 4.44 5.49 17.22
CA SER A 75 5.78 5.15 17.70
C SER A 75 5.84 5.18 19.22
N ARG A 76 6.80 4.44 19.78
CA ARG A 76 6.97 4.28 21.23
C ARG A 76 7.80 5.44 21.81
N VAL A 77 7.20 6.16 22.75
CA VAL A 77 7.83 7.22 23.54
C VAL A 77 7.86 6.76 25.00
N VAL A 78 9.07 6.59 25.55
CA VAL A 78 9.32 6.30 26.98
C VAL A 78 8.32 5.31 27.61
N GLY A 79 8.06 4.20 26.93
CA GLY A 79 7.23 3.11 27.46
C GLY A 79 5.85 2.96 26.83
N TYR A 80 5.24 4.00 26.25
CA TYR A 80 3.90 3.94 25.65
C TYR A 80 3.90 4.27 24.15
N PHE A 81 2.89 3.78 23.42
CA PHE A 81 2.69 4.13 22.01
C PHE A 81 1.87 5.41 21.89
N SER A 82 2.26 6.29 20.97
CA SER A 82 1.49 7.50 20.65
C SER A 82 1.48 7.77 19.15
N LYS A 83 0.44 8.45 18.69
CA LYS A 83 0.29 8.87 17.30
C LYS A 83 1.31 9.95 16.98
N ILE A 84 2.11 9.74 15.94
CA ILE A 84 3.17 10.64 15.49
C ILE A 84 2.57 11.97 15.01
N GLU A 85 1.36 11.95 14.47
CA GLU A 85 0.66 13.14 13.96
C GLU A 85 0.39 14.20 15.05
N ASN A 86 0.41 13.82 16.33
CA ASN A 86 0.21 14.72 17.46
C ASN A 86 1.52 15.19 18.12
N TRP A 87 2.68 14.86 17.54
CA TRP A 87 3.99 15.19 18.12
C TRP A 87 4.40 16.62 17.77
N ASN A 88 5.06 17.29 18.71
CA ASN A 88 5.69 18.59 18.45
C ASN A 88 6.99 18.41 17.63
N SER A 89 7.54 19.52 17.14
CA SER A 89 8.74 19.52 16.30
C SER A 89 9.95 18.84 16.96
N SER A 90 10.13 19.01 18.27
CA SER A 90 11.24 18.38 19.00
C SER A 90 11.11 16.86 19.06
N LYS A 91 9.90 16.31 19.22
CA LYS A 91 9.65 14.87 19.20
C LYS A 91 9.80 14.25 17.81
N ILE A 92 9.46 14.99 16.76
CA ILE A 92 9.72 14.56 15.38
C ILE A 92 11.23 14.52 15.11
N GLY A 93 11.98 15.53 15.58
CA GLY A 93 13.45 15.52 15.53
C GLY A 93 14.05 14.31 16.25
N GLU A 94 13.62 14.06 17.50
CA GLU A 94 14.02 12.88 18.26
C GLU A 94 13.73 11.57 17.48
N LEU A 95 12.56 11.45 16.84
CA LEU A 95 12.21 10.26 16.05
C LEU A 95 13.20 10.03 14.91
N HIS A 96 13.56 11.10 14.17
CA HIS A 96 14.51 11.03 13.07
C HIS A 96 15.90 10.60 13.57
N ASP A 97 16.35 11.15 14.70
CA ASP A 97 17.65 10.82 15.29
C ASP A 97 17.65 9.35 15.76
N ARG A 98 16.57 8.90 16.42
CA ARG A 98 16.37 7.49 16.80
C ARG A 98 16.37 6.52 15.61
N GLN A 99 15.73 6.89 14.51
CA GLN A 99 15.70 6.08 13.28
C GLN A 99 17.09 5.98 12.62
N LYS A 100 17.90 7.03 12.72
CA LYS A 100 19.29 7.04 12.28
C LYS A 100 20.24 6.35 13.25
N GLY A 101 19.78 6.04 14.46
CA GLY A 101 20.62 5.53 15.54
C GLY A 101 21.55 6.59 16.15
N ASP A 102 21.28 7.87 15.90
CA ASP A 102 22.04 8.98 16.47
C ASP A 102 21.42 9.36 17.82
N TYR A 103 22.04 8.91 18.91
CA TYR A 103 21.62 9.23 20.28
C TYR A 103 22.53 10.25 20.94
N GLN A 104 23.42 10.88 20.17
CA GLN A 104 24.42 11.78 20.71
C GLN A 104 23.80 13.16 21.00
N LEU A 105 24.15 13.72 22.15
CA LEU A 105 23.89 15.13 22.43
C LEU A 105 24.95 15.93 21.68
N LYS A 106 24.51 16.85 20.82
CA LYS A 106 25.43 17.81 20.19
C LYS A 106 25.69 18.91 21.21
N ASP A 107 26.96 19.05 21.59
CA ASP A 107 27.47 20.08 22.50
C ASP A 107 27.28 21.51 21.93
#